data_AF-A0A1F5DH52-F1
#
_entry.id   AF-A0A1F5DH52-F1
#
_cell.length_a   1.000
_cell.length_b   1.000
_cell.length_c   1.000
_cell.angle_alpha   90.00
_cell.angle_beta   90.00
_cell.angle_gamma   90.00
#
_symmetry.space_group_name_H-M   'P 1'
#
loop_
_entity.id
_entity.type
_entity.pdbx_description
1 polymer ?
#
loop_
_entity_poly.entity_id
_entity_poly.type
_entity_poly.pdbx_seq_one_letter_code
_entity_poly.pdbx_strand_id
1 'polypeptide(L)'
;MQLGSTAKKAESKHISSYQNFQEWINNASEESELERFQKYHGIIDLFNSGINQVYVNAQVRFLPDELGAVLDICGLDDQKFTAVICEAGIDQESFLELFELLNRSSNIEEIWVYPLNEHSRRIYKRAVKPQSRNRVKIGRGTIDHLDEFLKDTLETIDLFESRARRMMLFSMLESPREKRYLREFINPKLLYENLDLLRRMNLIEEVSEQVYGLSKQGEILMQEYLHFLDRIRRSINNFEEEQ
;
A
#
# COMPACT_ATOMS: atom_id res chain seq x y z
N MET A 1 -0.27 -27.54 11.09
CA MET A 1 -0.90 -26.29 11.53
C MET A 1 -2.41 -26.34 11.27
N GLN A 2 -3.23 -25.84 12.18
CA GLN A 2 -4.68 -25.69 12.02
C GLN A 2 -5.10 -24.24 12.34
N LEU A 3 -6.09 -23.73 11.60
CA LEU A 3 -6.64 -22.40 11.81
C LEU A 3 -7.64 -22.42 12.97
N GLY A 4 -7.56 -21.43 13.85
CA GLY A 4 -8.51 -21.19 14.93
C GLY A 4 -9.86 -20.67 14.41
N SER A 5 -10.91 -20.88 15.18
CA SER A 5 -12.28 -20.49 14.82
C SER A 5 -12.53 -18.98 14.78
N THR A 6 -11.62 -18.17 15.33
CA THR A 6 -11.74 -16.71 15.43
C THR A 6 -11.01 -15.93 14.33
N ALA A 7 -10.45 -16.63 13.34
CA ALA A 7 -9.68 -15.98 12.27
C ALA A 7 -10.56 -15.03 11.44
N LYS A 8 -10.13 -13.77 11.28
CA LYS A 8 -10.84 -12.77 10.46
C LYS A 8 -10.52 -12.98 8.99
N LYS A 9 -11.51 -13.35 8.17
CA LYS A 9 -11.33 -13.55 6.73
C LYS A 9 -11.37 -12.22 5.96
N ALA A 10 -10.36 -11.97 5.15
CA ALA A 10 -10.29 -10.81 4.27
C ALA A 10 -11.21 -11.00 3.03
N GLU A 11 -11.81 -9.90 2.57
CA GLU A 11 -12.63 -9.84 1.37
C GLU A 11 -12.23 -8.61 0.56
N SER A 12 -12.53 -8.60 -0.75
CA SER A 12 -12.16 -7.50 -1.65
C SER A 12 -12.60 -6.13 -1.14
N LYS A 13 -13.78 -6.01 -0.52
CA LYS A 13 -14.28 -4.75 0.06
C LYS A 13 -13.44 -4.22 1.22
N HIS A 14 -12.78 -5.10 1.97
CA HIS A 14 -11.94 -4.75 3.11
C HIS A 14 -10.57 -4.21 2.65
N ILE A 15 -10.11 -4.57 1.46
CA ILE A 15 -8.79 -4.20 0.94
C ILE A 15 -8.85 -3.29 -0.29
N SER A 16 -10.04 -2.77 -0.63
CA SER A 16 -10.19 -1.85 -1.75
C SER A 16 -9.52 -0.49 -1.50
N SER A 17 -9.28 -0.16 -0.24
CA SER A 17 -8.47 0.98 0.18
C SER A 17 -7.86 0.69 1.54
N TYR A 18 -6.75 1.36 1.86
CA TYR A 18 -6.13 1.25 3.17
C TYR A 18 -7.07 1.73 4.30
N GLN A 19 -7.88 2.75 4.04
CA GLN A 19 -8.88 3.24 4.98
C GLN A 19 -9.94 2.17 5.30
N ASN A 20 -10.49 1.49 4.29
CA ASN A 20 -11.45 0.41 4.51
C ASN A 20 -10.83 -0.74 5.32
N PHE A 21 -9.54 -1.01 5.09
CA PHE A 21 -8.79 -2.00 5.87
C PHE A 21 -8.66 -1.59 7.33
N GLN A 22 -8.29 -0.33 7.61
CA GLN A 22 -8.21 0.20 8.97
C GLN A 22 -9.57 0.12 9.69
N GLU A 23 -10.64 0.54 9.03
CA GLU A 23 -12.02 0.49 9.56
C GLU A 23 -12.50 -0.96 9.82
N TRP A 24 -12.04 -1.92 9.02
CA TRP A 24 -12.36 -3.33 9.18
C TRP A 24 -11.57 -4.00 10.30
N ILE A 25 -10.28 -3.70 10.42
CA ILE A 25 -9.43 -4.37 11.40
C ILE A 25 -9.80 -3.94 12.82
N ASN A 26 -10.14 -2.65 13.03
CA ASN A 26 -10.76 -1.89 14.15
C ASN A 26 -10.60 -2.38 15.61
N ASN A 27 -9.84 -3.44 15.85
CA ASN A 27 -9.61 -4.12 17.11
C ASN A 27 -8.13 -4.08 17.44
N ALA A 28 -7.55 -2.88 17.54
CA ALA A 28 -6.15 -2.75 17.86
C ALA A 28 -5.84 -1.39 18.44
N SER A 29 -6.19 -1.18 19.72
CA SER A 29 -5.53 -0.15 20.53
C SER A 29 -4.04 -0.44 20.73
N GLU A 30 -3.53 -1.60 20.28
CA GLU A 30 -2.15 -2.06 20.50
C GLU A 30 -1.30 -2.21 19.22
N GLU A 31 -1.90 -2.44 18.04
CA GLU A 31 -1.10 -2.59 16.79
C GLU A 31 -0.60 -1.22 16.30
N SER A 32 0.67 -1.19 15.89
CA SER A 32 1.26 0.02 15.30
C SER A 32 0.72 0.26 13.89
N GLU A 33 0.79 1.51 13.44
CA GLU A 33 0.36 1.86 12.07
C GLU A 33 1.20 1.15 11.00
N LEU A 34 2.48 0.92 11.29
CA LEU A 34 3.40 0.24 10.38
C LEU A 34 3.08 -1.25 10.25
N GLU A 35 2.65 -1.88 11.34
CA GLU A 35 2.17 -3.25 11.36
C GLU A 35 0.89 -3.41 10.53
N ARG A 36 -0.09 -2.52 10.70
CA ARG A 36 -1.29 -2.47 9.87
C ARG A 36 -0.95 -2.30 8.39
N PHE A 37 -0.01 -1.43 8.07
CA PHE A 37 0.43 -1.18 6.70
C PHE A 37 1.08 -2.42 6.07
N GLN A 38 1.97 -3.10 6.80
CA GLN A 38 2.55 -4.36 6.32
C GLN A 38 1.49 -5.45 6.11
N LYS A 39 0.51 -5.56 7.03
CA LYS A 39 -0.60 -6.50 6.91
C LYS A 39 -1.44 -6.22 5.66
N TYR A 40 -1.78 -4.96 5.43
CA TYR A 40 -2.54 -4.54 4.23
C TYR A 40 -1.85 -4.98 2.93
N HIS A 41 -0.56 -4.70 2.79
CA HIS A 41 0.21 -5.07 1.60
C HIS A 41 0.38 -6.59 1.46
N GLY A 42 0.65 -7.30 2.56
CA GLY A 42 0.77 -8.76 2.53
C GLY A 42 -0.52 -9.45 2.08
N ILE A 43 -1.69 -8.92 2.45
CA ILE A 43 -2.98 -9.44 1.98
C ILE A 43 -3.15 -9.23 0.48
N ILE A 44 -2.85 -8.02 -0.01
CA ILE A 44 -2.92 -7.70 -1.44
C ILE A 44 -2.02 -8.63 -2.26
N ASP A 45 -0.79 -8.86 -1.80
CA ASP A 45 0.15 -9.72 -2.51
C ASP A 45 -0.28 -11.19 -2.54
N LEU A 46 -0.93 -11.68 -1.48
CA LEU A 46 -1.54 -13.02 -1.48
C LEU A 46 -2.67 -13.13 -2.50
N PHE A 47 -3.58 -12.14 -2.55
CA PHE A 47 -4.65 -12.11 -3.56
C PHE A 47 -4.10 -12.02 -4.98
N ASN A 48 -3.09 -11.18 -5.20
CA ASN A 48 -2.41 -11.04 -6.50
C ASN A 48 -1.70 -12.34 -6.93
N SER A 49 -1.32 -13.18 -5.96
CA SER A 49 -0.73 -14.50 -6.21
C SER A 49 -1.76 -15.61 -6.40
N GLY A 50 -3.06 -15.28 -6.42
CA GLY A 50 -4.16 -16.21 -6.68
C GLY A 50 -4.78 -16.87 -5.44
N ILE A 51 -4.30 -16.53 -4.24
CA ILE A 51 -4.82 -17.10 -2.99
C ILE A 51 -6.10 -16.36 -2.57
N ASN A 52 -7.24 -17.05 -2.61
CA ASN A 52 -8.56 -16.43 -2.37
C ASN A 52 -9.08 -16.59 -0.93
N GLN A 53 -8.47 -17.45 -0.12
CA GLN A 53 -8.80 -17.56 1.30
C GLN A 53 -7.68 -16.98 2.14
N VAL A 54 -7.80 -15.69 2.44
CA VAL A 54 -6.82 -14.96 3.24
C VAL A 54 -7.44 -14.58 4.58
N TYR A 55 -6.70 -14.81 5.66
CA TYR A 55 -7.12 -14.50 7.02
C TYR A 55 -6.06 -13.63 7.70
N VAL A 56 -6.49 -12.74 8.58
CA VAL A 56 -5.64 -11.75 9.26
C VAL A 56 -5.74 -11.95 10.77
N ASN A 57 -4.62 -11.74 11.48
CA ASN A 57 -4.50 -11.98 12.92
C ASN A 57 -5.01 -13.38 13.30
N ALA A 58 -4.59 -14.36 12.49
CA ALA A 58 -5.08 -15.71 12.55
C ALA A 58 -4.44 -16.46 13.72
N GLN A 59 -5.25 -16.82 14.72
CA GLN A 59 -4.81 -17.78 15.73
C GLN A 59 -4.63 -19.15 15.07
N VAL A 60 -3.47 -19.76 15.26
CA VAL A 60 -3.13 -21.09 14.71
C VAL A 60 -2.64 -22.02 15.80
N ARG A 61 -2.85 -23.32 15.60
CA ARG A 61 -2.28 -24.38 16.44
C ARG A 61 -1.36 -25.28 15.64
N PHE A 62 -0.18 -25.56 16.17
CA PHE A 62 0.79 -26.49 15.62
C PHE A 62 0.59 -27.86 16.27
N LEU A 63 0.28 -28.87 15.45
CA LEU A 63 0.05 -30.24 15.90
C LEU A 63 1.29 -31.11 15.62
N PRO A 64 1.58 -32.12 16.46
CA PRO A 64 0.74 -32.60 17.57
C PRO A 64 0.95 -31.84 18.90
N ASP A 65 1.94 -30.98 19.01
CA ASP A 65 2.37 -30.36 20.28
C ASP A 65 1.40 -29.31 20.86
N GLU A 66 0.28 -29.06 20.18
CA GLU A 66 -0.76 -28.06 20.51
C GLU A 66 -0.24 -26.64 20.79
N LEU A 67 0.94 -26.30 20.26
CA LEU A 67 1.53 -24.97 20.42
C LEU A 67 0.68 -23.93 19.66
N GLY A 68 0.20 -22.91 20.37
CA GLY A 68 -0.56 -21.81 19.81
C GLY A 68 0.35 -20.67 19.35
N ALA A 69 0.02 -20.05 18.21
CA ALA A 69 0.61 -18.79 17.78
C ALA A 69 -0.43 -17.90 17.09
N VAL A 70 -0.09 -16.62 16.91
CA VAL A 70 -0.85 -15.71 16.06
C VAL A 70 -0.01 -15.43 14.82
N LEU A 71 -0.62 -15.61 13.64
CA LEU A 71 -0.03 -15.19 12.38
C LEU A 71 -0.64 -13.86 11.95
N ASP A 72 0.21 -12.96 11.47
CA ASP A 72 -0.24 -11.68 10.92
C ASP A 72 -1.22 -11.91 9.77
N ILE A 73 -0.84 -12.76 8.83
CA ILE A 73 -1.69 -13.17 7.72
C ILE A 73 -1.45 -14.65 7.41
N CYS A 74 -2.51 -15.37 7.07
CA CYS A 74 -2.38 -16.68 6.46
C CYS A 74 -3.28 -16.82 5.23
N GLY A 75 -2.68 -17.30 4.14
CA GLY A 75 -3.37 -17.81 2.96
C GLY A 75 -3.66 -19.30 3.12
N LEU A 76 -4.83 -19.76 2.67
CA LEU A 76 -5.21 -21.16 2.63
C LEU A 76 -5.61 -21.53 1.19
N ASP A 77 -4.92 -22.52 0.63
CA ASP A 77 -5.24 -23.09 -0.68
C ASP A 77 -5.07 -24.62 -0.62
N ASP A 78 -6.07 -25.38 -1.06
CA ASP A 78 -6.05 -26.86 -1.04
C ASP A 78 -5.47 -27.51 0.24
N GLN A 79 -5.88 -27.01 1.41
CA GLN A 79 -5.41 -27.43 2.75
C GLN A 79 -3.92 -27.16 3.06
N LYS A 80 -3.24 -26.42 2.17
CA LYS A 80 -1.90 -25.88 2.37
C LYS A 80 -1.97 -24.42 2.77
N PHE A 81 -1.05 -24.04 3.65
CA PHE A 81 -0.98 -22.69 4.19
C PHE A 81 0.21 -21.93 3.61
N THR A 82 -0.02 -20.68 3.27
CA THR A 82 1.02 -19.66 3.10
C THR A 82 0.98 -18.76 4.33
N ALA A 83 2.05 -18.76 5.12
CA ALA A 83 2.15 -17.91 6.31
C ALA A 83 2.87 -16.61 5.95
N VAL A 84 2.36 -15.46 6.40
CA VAL A 84 3.03 -14.17 6.25
C VAL A 84 3.37 -13.63 7.62
N ILE A 85 4.60 -13.13 7.76
CA ILE A 85 5.13 -12.52 8.98
C ILE A 85 5.52 -11.07 8.67
N CYS A 86 4.96 -10.14 9.43
CA CYS A 86 5.21 -8.70 9.36
C CYS A 86 6.19 -8.31 10.46
N GLU A 87 7.40 -7.86 10.11
CA GLU A 87 8.43 -7.48 11.10
C GLU A 87 7.95 -6.40 12.08
N ALA A 88 7.09 -5.47 11.64
CA ALA A 88 6.63 -4.35 12.47
C ALA A 88 5.83 -4.76 13.72
N GLY A 89 5.30 -5.99 13.76
CA GLY A 89 4.50 -6.52 14.87
C GLY A 89 5.21 -7.60 15.70
N ILE A 90 6.48 -7.91 15.40
CA ILE A 90 7.18 -9.05 16.01
C ILE A 90 8.64 -8.71 16.34
N ASP A 91 9.07 -9.02 17.56
CA ASP A 91 10.48 -8.92 17.93
C ASP A 91 11.31 -10.08 17.32
N GLN A 92 12.63 -9.93 17.36
CA GLN A 92 13.53 -10.88 16.69
C GLN A 92 13.52 -12.28 17.33
N GLU A 93 13.33 -12.41 18.64
CA GLU A 93 13.29 -13.72 19.30
C GLU A 93 11.99 -14.44 18.95
N SER A 94 10.85 -13.76 19.10
CA SER A 94 9.54 -14.27 18.70
C SER A 94 9.49 -14.66 17.21
N PHE A 95 10.16 -13.88 16.34
CA PHE A 95 10.28 -14.22 14.93
C PHE A 95 10.98 -15.57 14.72
N LEU A 96 12.12 -15.79 15.37
CA LEU A 96 12.91 -17.01 15.19
C LEU A 96 12.15 -18.24 15.67
N GLU A 97 11.46 -18.14 16.81
CA GLU A 97 10.61 -19.20 17.35
C GLU A 97 9.47 -19.55 16.39
N LEU A 98 8.72 -18.53 15.95
CA LEU A 98 7.62 -18.70 15.00
C LEU A 98 8.12 -19.30 13.69
N PHE A 99 9.21 -18.78 13.15
CA PHE A 99 9.81 -19.26 11.91
C PHE A 99 10.22 -20.74 11.99
N GLU A 100 10.81 -21.18 13.10
CA GLU A 100 11.13 -22.60 13.32
C GLU A 100 9.87 -23.48 13.38
N LEU A 101 8.80 -23.03 14.04
CA LEU A 101 7.51 -23.75 14.07
C LEU A 101 6.89 -23.88 12.67
N LEU A 102 6.89 -22.79 11.90
CA LEU A 102 6.38 -22.79 10.54
C LEU A 102 7.19 -23.73 9.64
N ASN A 103 8.51 -23.69 9.74
CA ASN A 103 9.39 -24.50 8.91
C ASN A 103 9.23 -26.01 9.16
N ARG A 104 8.93 -26.42 10.41
CA ARG A 104 8.65 -27.82 10.79
C ARG A 104 7.28 -28.31 10.32
N SER A 105 6.36 -27.40 9.97
CA SER A 105 5.01 -27.77 9.56
C SER A 105 4.96 -28.31 8.14
N SER A 106 4.35 -29.49 7.96
CA SER A 106 4.24 -30.20 6.67
C SER A 106 3.14 -29.66 5.75
N ASN A 107 2.18 -28.93 6.31
CA ASN A 107 1.08 -28.32 5.58
C ASN A 107 1.27 -26.82 5.34
N ILE A 108 2.47 -26.30 5.57
CA ILE A 108 2.86 -24.96 5.14
C ILE A 108 3.61 -25.09 3.82
N GLU A 109 3.15 -24.42 2.79
CA GLU A 109 3.79 -24.42 1.48
C GLU A 109 4.86 -23.34 1.44
N GLU A 110 4.47 -22.10 1.72
CA GLU A 110 5.35 -20.94 1.70
C GLU A 110 5.30 -20.14 3.01
N ILE A 111 6.42 -19.50 3.32
CA ILE A 111 6.58 -18.54 4.43
C ILE A 111 7.07 -17.23 3.82
N TRP A 112 6.27 -16.18 3.95
CA TRP A 112 6.56 -14.86 3.43
C TRP A 112 6.95 -13.95 4.58
N VAL A 113 8.05 -13.22 4.44
CA VAL A 113 8.52 -12.28 5.45
C VAL A 113 8.56 -10.89 4.84
N TYR A 114 7.89 -9.94 5.50
CA TYR A 114 7.88 -8.52 5.14
C TYR A 114 8.81 -7.77 6.10
N PRO A 115 10.07 -7.54 5.69
CA PRO A 115 11.01 -6.81 6.52
C PRO A 115 10.66 -5.32 6.54
N LEU A 116 11.06 -4.61 7.59
CA LEU A 116 10.99 -3.17 7.69
C LEU A 116 11.95 -2.49 6.71
N ASN A 117 13.17 -3.02 6.61
CA ASN A 117 14.25 -2.42 5.82
C ASN A 117 15.23 -3.48 5.29
N GLU A 118 16.17 -3.03 4.45
CA GLU A 118 17.20 -3.88 3.85
C GLU A 118 18.16 -4.51 4.88
N HIS A 119 18.37 -3.89 6.05
CA HIS A 119 19.18 -4.50 7.11
C HIS A 119 18.50 -5.76 7.69
N SER A 120 17.23 -5.65 8.09
CA SER A 120 16.44 -6.78 8.61
C SER A 120 16.26 -7.87 7.55
N ARG A 121 16.02 -7.47 6.30
CA ARG A 121 15.98 -8.40 5.16
C ARG A 121 17.24 -9.27 5.06
N ARG A 122 18.42 -8.69 5.27
CA ARG A 122 19.70 -9.43 5.26
C ARG A 122 19.82 -10.37 6.45
N ILE A 123 19.35 -9.96 7.63
CA ILE A 123 19.31 -10.81 8.83
C ILE A 123 18.45 -12.04 8.54
N TYR A 124 17.21 -11.84 8.08
CA TYR A 124 16.29 -12.95 7.78
C TYR A 124 16.84 -13.87 6.70
N LYS A 125 17.39 -13.33 5.61
CA LYS A 125 18.02 -14.15 4.55
C LYS A 125 19.14 -15.06 5.07
N ARG A 126 19.90 -14.61 6.08
CA ARG A 126 20.96 -15.41 6.72
C ARG A 126 20.38 -16.44 7.69
N ALA A 127 19.27 -16.14 8.36
CA ALA A 127 18.58 -17.07 9.26
C ALA A 127 17.90 -18.24 8.50
N VAL A 128 17.51 -18.05 7.23
CA VAL A 128 16.92 -19.11 6.42
C VAL A 128 17.93 -20.24 6.17
N LYS A 129 17.65 -21.42 6.75
CA LYS A 129 18.40 -22.65 6.51
C LYS A 129 18.36 -23.06 5.02
N PRO A 130 19.44 -23.62 4.45
CA PRO A 130 19.50 -23.99 3.02
C PRO A 130 18.32 -24.85 2.55
N GLN A 131 17.90 -25.82 3.37
CA GLN A 131 16.78 -26.73 3.10
C GLN A 131 15.41 -26.05 3.01
N SER A 132 15.28 -24.82 3.52
CA SER A 132 14.02 -24.07 3.58
C SER A 132 13.93 -22.97 2.52
N ARG A 133 15.01 -22.72 1.76
CA ARG A 133 15.10 -21.58 0.83
C ARG A 133 13.99 -21.56 -0.22
N ASN A 134 13.56 -22.72 -0.70
CA ASN A 134 12.51 -22.81 -1.73
C ASN A 134 11.11 -22.51 -1.19
N ARG A 135 10.93 -22.56 0.14
CA ARG A 135 9.67 -22.29 0.81
C ARG A 135 9.59 -20.86 1.36
N VAL A 136 10.69 -20.11 1.36
CA VAL A 136 10.75 -18.82 2.05
C VAL A 136 10.91 -17.68 1.06
N LYS A 137 9.93 -16.79 1.02
CA LYS A 137 9.98 -15.53 0.26
C LYS A 137 10.23 -14.38 1.24
N ILE A 138 11.25 -13.58 0.96
CA ILE A 138 11.54 -12.38 1.75
C ILE A 138 11.37 -11.19 0.82
N GLY A 139 10.39 -10.33 1.13
CA GLY A 139 10.09 -9.11 0.39
C GLY A 139 11.25 -8.11 0.37
N ARG A 140 11.04 -6.97 -0.29
CA ARG A 140 11.89 -5.79 -0.05
C ARG A 140 11.44 -5.14 1.27
N GLY A 141 12.28 -4.27 1.85
CA GLY A 141 11.90 -3.54 3.04
C GLY A 141 10.66 -2.68 2.78
N THR A 142 9.76 -2.59 3.76
CA THR A 142 8.62 -1.66 3.72
C THR A 142 9.09 -0.23 3.47
N ILE A 143 10.21 0.18 4.06
CA ILE A 143 10.80 1.51 3.81
C ILE A 143 11.26 1.64 2.35
N ASP A 144 11.89 0.61 1.78
CA ASP A 144 12.35 0.67 0.39
C ASP A 144 11.17 0.84 -0.59
N HIS A 145 10.04 0.17 -0.31
CA HIS A 145 8.81 0.32 -1.07
C HIS A 145 8.17 1.71 -0.88
N LEU A 146 8.19 2.22 0.35
CA LEU A 146 7.72 3.57 0.64
C LEU A 146 8.57 4.63 -0.04
N ASP A 147 9.89 4.47 -0.13
CA ASP A 147 10.78 5.43 -0.78
C ASP A 147 10.52 5.51 -2.29
N GLU A 148 10.35 4.36 -2.96
CA GLU A 148 9.96 4.33 -4.38
C GLU A 148 8.59 4.99 -4.58
N PHE A 149 7.59 4.61 -3.77
CA PHE A 149 6.25 5.19 -3.84
C PHE A 149 6.21 6.69 -3.53
N LEU A 150 6.94 7.13 -2.50
CA LEU A 150 7.05 8.53 -2.10
C LEU A 150 7.74 9.34 -3.16
N LYS A 151 8.79 8.82 -3.79
CA LYS A 151 9.46 9.50 -4.89
C LYS A 151 8.48 9.76 -6.04
N ASP A 152 7.78 8.73 -6.51
CA ASP A 152 6.81 8.87 -7.60
C ASP A 152 5.63 9.79 -7.21
N THR A 153 5.22 9.73 -5.94
CA THR A 153 4.16 10.59 -5.38
C THR A 153 4.63 12.04 -5.27
N LEU A 154 5.85 12.30 -4.82
CA LEU A 154 6.43 13.64 -4.69
C LEU A 154 6.67 14.27 -6.07
N GLU A 155 7.16 13.50 -7.06
CA GLU A 155 7.22 13.97 -8.46
C GLU A 155 5.84 14.38 -8.98
N THR A 156 4.79 13.69 -8.53
CA THR A 156 3.40 14.05 -8.84
C THR A 156 2.91 15.25 -8.03
N ILE A 157 3.34 15.43 -6.77
CA ILE A 157 3.04 16.61 -5.94
C ILE A 157 3.76 17.86 -6.47
N ASP A 158 4.96 17.73 -7.02
CA ASP A 158 5.72 18.81 -7.64
C ASP A 158 4.95 19.46 -8.81
N LEU A 159 4.09 18.69 -9.50
CA LEU A 159 3.15 19.26 -10.47
C LEU A 159 2.27 20.32 -9.83
N PHE A 160 1.77 20.02 -8.63
CA PHE A 160 0.90 20.87 -7.85
C PHE A 160 1.63 21.98 -7.11
N GLU A 161 2.96 22.07 -7.11
CA GLU A 161 3.67 23.23 -6.56
C GLU A 161 3.64 24.45 -7.49
N SER A 162 3.59 24.22 -8.80
CA SER A 162 3.50 25.31 -9.78
C SER A 162 2.10 25.91 -9.86
N ARG A 163 2.00 27.20 -9.54
CA ARG A 163 0.75 27.97 -9.66
C ARG A 163 0.16 27.90 -11.07
N ALA A 164 1.00 27.99 -12.11
CA ALA A 164 0.54 27.93 -13.50
C ALA A 164 -0.10 26.58 -13.82
N ARG A 165 0.54 25.47 -13.44
CA ARG A 165 -0.01 24.11 -13.64
C ARG A 165 -1.30 23.89 -12.88
N ARG A 166 -1.36 24.33 -11.60
CA ARG A 166 -2.61 24.29 -10.83
C ARG A 166 -3.72 25.05 -11.54
N MET A 167 -3.48 26.30 -11.97
CA MET A 167 -4.50 27.09 -12.67
C MET A 167 -4.98 26.40 -13.95
N MET A 168 -4.07 25.78 -14.73
CA MET A 168 -4.45 24.98 -15.91
C MET A 168 -5.35 23.81 -15.53
N LEU A 169 -4.88 22.95 -14.62
CA LEU A 169 -5.59 21.72 -14.24
C LEU A 169 -6.94 22.02 -13.60
N PHE A 170 -7.02 23.01 -12.70
CA PHE A 170 -8.29 23.46 -12.11
C PHE A 170 -9.24 24.05 -13.16
N SER A 171 -8.74 24.84 -14.11
CA SER A 171 -9.60 25.38 -15.16
C SER A 171 -10.17 24.27 -16.06
N MET A 172 -9.42 23.18 -16.28
CA MET A 172 -9.83 22.02 -17.07
C MET A 172 -10.69 21.02 -16.28
N LEU A 173 -10.70 21.09 -14.95
CA LEU A 173 -11.55 20.27 -14.09
C LEU A 173 -13.04 20.61 -14.27
N GLU A 174 -13.36 21.86 -14.58
CA GLU A 174 -14.73 22.30 -14.86
C GLU A 174 -15.21 21.87 -16.26
N SER A 175 -14.35 22.02 -17.27
CA SER A 175 -14.61 21.67 -18.66
C SER A 175 -13.32 21.85 -19.50
N PRO A 176 -13.21 21.22 -20.68
CA PRO A 176 -12.10 21.49 -21.59
C PRO A 176 -11.90 22.99 -21.89
N ARG A 177 -10.65 23.43 -21.97
CA ARG A 177 -10.27 24.83 -22.14
C ARG A 177 -9.47 25.05 -23.41
N GLU A 178 -9.81 26.11 -24.13
CA GLU A 178 -9.00 26.59 -25.23
C GLU A 178 -7.65 27.10 -24.72
N LYS A 179 -6.59 26.84 -25.48
CA LYS A 179 -5.28 27.44 -25.23
C LYS A 179 -5.31 28.96 -25.22
N ARG A 180 -6.20 29.58 -26.01
CA ARG A 180 -6.38 31.04 -26.02
C ARG A 180 -6.85 31.53 -24.65
N TYR A 181 -7.83 30.88 -24.07
CA TYR A 181 -8.33 31.17 -22.72
C TYR A 181 -7.22 31.04 -21.67
N LEU A 182 -6.45 29.95 -21.72
CA LEU A 182 -5.33 29.74 -20.76
C LEU A 182 -4.25 30.85 -20.84
N ARG A 183 -4.03 31.45 -22.01
CA ARG A 183 -3.06 32.56 -22.19
C ARG A 183 -3.47 33.86 -21.50
N GLU A 184 -4.73 34.02 -21.11
CA GLU A 184 -5.20 35.23 -20.44
C GLU A 184 -4.61 35.38 -19.04
N PHE A 185 -4.23 34.27 -18.40
CA PHE A 185 -3.73 34.24 -17.03
C PHE A 185 -2.43 33.46 -16.84
N ILE A 186 -1.85 32.91 -17.92
CA ILE A 186 -0.59 32.16 -17.88
C ILE A 186 0.39 32.75 -18.88
N ASN A 187 1.62 32.99 -18.43
CA ASN A 187 2.71 33.40 -19.31
C ASN A 187 2.82 32.43 -20.51
N PRO A 188 2.84 32.93 -21.76
CA PRO A 188 2.81 32.07 -22.93
C PRO A 188 3.90 31.00 -22.95
N LYS A 189 5.15 31.34 -22.60
CA LYS A 189 6.26 30.36 -22.58
C LYS A 189 5.96 29.22 -21.60
N LEU A 190 5.54 29.56 -20.38
CA LEU A 190 5.16 28.58 -19.37
C LEU A 190 3.95 27.75 -19.79
N LEU A 191 2.98 28.35 -20.51
CA LEU A 191 1.83 27.60 -21.00
C LEU A 191 2.25 26.48 -21.95
N TYR A 192 3.12 26.77 -22.93
CA TYR A 192 3.61 25.76 -23.87
C TYR A 192 4.36 24.63 -23.15
N GLU A 193 5.33 24.98 -22.30
CA GLU A 193 6.12 24.00 -21.54
C GLU A 193 5.23 23.12 -20.65
N ASN A 194 4.21 23.71 -20.01
CA ASN A 194 3.28 22.97 -19.16
C ASN A 194 2.30 22.11 -19.96
N LEU A 195 1.81 22.56 -21.13
CA LEU A 195 0.97 21.71 -22.00
C LEU A 195 1.74 20.45 -22.42
N ASP A 196 2.99 20.60 -22.85
CA ASP A 196 3.83 19.47 -23.27
C ASP A 196 4.16 18.54 -22.09
N LEU A 197 4.44 19.09 -20.90
CA LEU A 197 4.68 18.29 -19.70
C LEU A 197 3.43 17.51 -19.27
N LEU A 198 2.29 18.19 -19.12
CA LEU A 198 1.05 17.58 -18.64
C LEU A 198 0.53 16.51 -19.61
N ARG A 199 0.74 16.68 -20.93
CA ARG A 199 0.44 15.65 -21.93
C ARG A 199 1.37 14.45 -21.82
N ARG A 200 2.68 14.67 -21.65
CA ARG A 200 3.66 13.57 -21.46
C ARG A 200 3.36 12.74 -20.21
N MET A 201 2.85 13.37 -19.17
CA MET A 201 2.39 12.69 -17.94
C MET A 201 0.98 12.10 -18.05
N ASN A 202 0.36 12.17 -19.24
CA ASN A 202 -0.99 11.67 -19.50
C ASN A 202 -2.05 12.27 -18.57
N LEU A 203 -1.88 13.51 -18.11
CA LEU A 203 -2.86 14.20 -17.25
C LEU A 203 -3.86 15.02 -18.05
N ILE A 204 -3.48 15.47 -19.23
CA ILE A 204 -4.36 16.21 -20.15
C ILE A 204 -4.27 15.61 -21.55
N GLU A 205 -5.32 15.85 -22.33
CA GLU A 205 -5.39 15.48 -23.73
C GLU A 205 -5.92 16.65 -24.57
N GLU A 206 -5.60 16.63 -25.86
CA GLU A 206 -6.13 17.59 -26.83
C GLU A 206 -7.42 17.01 -27.41
N VAL A 207 -8.56 17.48 -26.90
CA VAL A 207 -9.90 16.95 -27.23
C VAL A 207 -10.39 17.46 -28.60
N SER A 208 -9.90 18.62 -29.01
CA SER A 208 -10.05 19.19 -30.35
C SER A 208 -8.90 20.17 -30.58
N GLU A 209 -8.74 20.66 -31.82
CA GLU A 209 -7.64 21.57 -32.16
C GLU A 209 -7.48 22.73 -31.17
N GLN A 210 -6.34 22.78 -30.47
CA GLN A 210 -6.00 23.78 -29.45
C GLN A 210 -6.94 23.83 -28.22
N VAL A 211 -7.75 22.79 -28.00
CA VAL A 211 -8.61 22.64 -26.82
C VAL A 211 -8.12 21.46 -25.99
N TYR A 212 -7.87 21.71 -24.72
CA TYR A 212 -7.29 20.75 -23.81
C TYR A 212 -8.25 20.41 -22.68
N GLY A 213 -8.39 19.14 -22.36
CA GLY A 213 -9.17 18.64 -21.23
C GLY A 213 -8.32 17.75 -20.33
N LEU A 214 -8.80 17.48 -19.10
CA LEU A 214 -8.21 16.43 -18.28
C LEU A 214 -8.42 15.08 -18.97
N SER A 215 -7.38 14.24 -18.97
CA SER A 215 -7.55 12.82 -19.27
C SER A 215 -8.29 12.13 -18.11
N LYS A 216 -8.66 10.86 -18.27
CA LYS A 216 -9.25 10.10 -17.16
C LYS A 216 -8.32 10.01 -15.94
N GLN A 217 -7.02 9.88 -16.18
CA GLN A 217 -6.00 9.85 -15.13
C GLN A 217 -5.86 11.23 -14.46
N GLY A 218 -5.90 12.31 -15.24
CA GLY A 218 -5.89 13.67 -14.71
C GLY A 218 -7.10 13.99 -13.84
N GLU A 219 -8.30 13.55 -14.23
CA GLU A 219 -9.52 13.68 -13.42
C GLU A 219 -9.38 13.00 -12.05
N ILE A 220 -8.96 11.73 -12.05
CA ILE A 220 -8.79 10.95 -10.81
C ILE A 220 -7.75 11.63 -9.91
N LEU A 221 -6.61 12.01 -10.47
CA LEU A 221 -5.55 12.66 -9.71
C LEU A 221 -6.01 13.99 -9.09
N MET A 222 -6.75 14.81 -9.84
CA MET A 222 -7.29 16.07 -9.33
C MET A 222 -8.30 15.86 -8.19
N GLN A 223 -9.14 14.83 -8.29
CA GLN A 223 -10.09 14.48 -7.23
C GLN A 223 -9.36 14.02 -5.96
N GLU A 224 -8.37 13.13 -6.10
CA GLU A 224 -7.54 12.69 -4.97
C GLU A 224 -6.76 13.85 -4.35
N TYR A 225 -6.21 14.76 -5.15
CA TYR A 225 -5.54 15.95 -4.65
C TYR A 225 -6.47 16.85 -3.83
N LEU A 226 -7.70 17.09 -4.30
CA LEU A 226 -8.70 17.87 -3.55
C LEU A 226 -9.12 17.20 -2.24
N HIS A 227 -9.34 15.88 -2.26
CA HIS A 227 -9.64 15.11 -1.06
C HIS A 227 -8.48 15.13 -0.07
N PHE A 228 -7.24 15.01 -0.56
CA PHE A 228 -6.05 15.12 0.26
C PHE A 228 -5.96 16.49 0.95
N LEU A 229 -6.14 17.59 0.21
CA LEU A 229 -6.12 18.93 0.80
C LEU A 229 -7.20 19.12 1.89
N ASP A 230 -8.43 18.64 1.64
CA ASP A 230 -9.51 18.71 2.63
C ASP A 230 -9.18 17.88 3.88
N ARG A 231 -8.66 16.66 3.72
CA ARG A 231 -8.23 15.81 4.83
C ARG A 231 -7.12 16.45 5.67
N ILE A 232 -6.06 16.96 5.03
CA ILE A 232 -4.95 17.63 5.73
C ILE A 232 -5.47 18.85 6.50
N ARG A 233 -6.34 19.66 5.87
CA ARG A 233 -6.92 20.83 6.54
C ARG A 233 -7.72 20.44 7.78
N ARG A 234 -8.57 19.40 7.70
CA ARG A 234 -9.34 18.91 8.85
C ARG A 234 -8.43 18.41 9.96
N SER A 235 -7.38 17.65 9.62
CA SER A 235 -6.42 17.17 10.60
C SER A 235 -5.72 18.33 11.31
N ILE A 236 -5.25 19.34 10.58
CA ILE A 236 -4.61 20.53 11.16
C ILE A 236 -5.57 21.26 12.12
N ASN A 237 -6.82 21.49 11.69
CA ASN A 237 -7.81 22.16 12.53
C ASN A 237 -8.12 21.38 13.82
N ASN A 238 -8.23 20.04 13.75
CA ASN A 238 -8.46 19.21 14.93
C ASN A 238 -7.30 19.31 15.93
N PHE A 239 -6.05 19.40 15.44
CA PHE A 239 -4.87 19.62 16.30
C PHE A 239 -4.86 21.00 16.98
N GLU A 240 -5.48 22.01 16.38
CA GLU A 240 -5.60 23.36 16.96
C GLU A 240 -6.74 23.45 17.99
N GLU A 241 -7.78 22.61 17.88
CA GLU A 241 -8.89 22.56 18.84
C GLU A 241 -8.59 21.73 20.11
N GLU A 242 -7.60 20.83 20.06
CA GLU A 242 -7.15 19.99 21.18
C GLU A 242 -6.02 20.62 22.03
N GLN A 243 -5.58 21.85 21.73
CA GLN A 243 -4.60 22.64 22.50
C GLN A 243 -5.26 23.77 23.30
#